data_AF-A0AA41DUL3-F1
#
_entry.id   AF-A0AA41DUL3-F1
#
_cell.length_a   1.000
_cell.length_b   1.000
_cell.length_c   1.000
_cell.angle_alpha   90.00
_cell.angle_beta   90.00
_cell.angle_gamma   90.00
#
_symmetry.space_group_name_H-M   'P 1'
#
loop_
_entity.id
_entity.type
_entity.pdbx_description
1 polymer ?
#
loop_
_entity_poly.entity_id
_entity_poly.type
_entity_poly.pdbx_seq_one_letter_code
_entity_poly.pdbx_strand_id
1 'polypeptide(L)'
;MVFRHPDSDYAITAIYSVPDDAWYLELDLVAGQRNLVTAIIPDEDPARKPTVCFNPSAGHTDVPYEVMRWFMHQVDEEIRSSRAWMRLRPELVETVYQLRQEHMGVIDDDDFPQVLADVRTTVPEEDLPAVLEAAFGRNPDGTTMNHPQTPQPVGDQGDTL
;
A
#
# COMPACT_ATOMS: atom_id res chain seq x y z
N MET A 1 -2.39 -0.92 -9.04
CA MET A 1 -1.67 -2.20 -9.31
C MET A 1 -2.67 -3.30 -9.58
N VAL A 2 -2.34 -4.36 -10.33
CA VAL A 2 -3.25 -5.50 -10.57
C VAL A 2 -2.56 -6.82 -10.25
N PHE A 3 -3.21 -7.65 -9.44
CA PHE A 3 -2.78 -9.01 -9.09
C PHE A 3 -3.76 -10.01 -9.68
N ARG A 4 -3.30 -10.98 -10.48
CA ARG A 4 -4.17 -12.03 -11.01
C ARG A 4 -4.08 -13.27 -10.13
N HIS A 5 -5.22 -13.89 -9.86
CA HIS A 5 -5.22 -15.21 -9.22
C HIS A 5 -4.57 -16.22 -10.18
N PRO A 6 -3.67 -17.09 -9.72
CA PRO A 6 -2.90 -17.97 -10.61
C PRO A 6 -3.78 -18.97 -11.36
N ASP A 7 -4.82 -19.49 -10.69
CA ASP A 7 -5.60 -20.63 -11.18
C ASP A 7 -7.09 -20.32 -11.39
N SER A 8 -7.49 -19.04 -11.43
CA SER A 8 -8.91 -18.68 -11.51
C SER A 8 -9.13 -17.31 -12.17
N ASP A 9 -10.36 -17.06 -12.61
CA ASP A 9 -10.77 -15.81 -13.29
C ASP A 9 -10.95 -14.62 -12.34
N TYR A 10 -10.20 -14.59 -11.22
CA TYR A 10 -10.25 -13.50 -10.24
C TYR A 10 -9.01 -12.62 -10.35
N ALA A 11 -9.19 -11.33 -10.11
CA ALA A 11 -8.11 -10.36 -10.00
C ALA A 11 -8.33 -9.44 -8.81
N ILE A 12 -7.24 -8.85 -8.32
CA ILE A 12 -7.29 -7.78 -7.34
C ILE A 12 -6.76 -6.52 -7.99
N THR A 13 -7.56 -5.47 -7.97
CA THR A 13 -7.17 -4.14 -8.43
C THR A 13 -6.92 -3.27 -7.21
N ALA A 14 -5.71 -2.69 -7.11
CA ALA A 14 -5.35 -1.77 -6.04
C ALA A 14 -5.29 -0.33 -6.58
N ILE A 15 -6.06 0.57 -5.95
CA ILE A 15 -6.21 1.98 -6.33
C ILE A 15 -6.03 2.84 -5.07
N TYR A 16 -5.27 3.92 -5.16
CA TYR A 16 -5.19 4.90 -4.08
C TYR A 16 -6.28 5.96 -4.26
N SER A 17 -7.08 6.21 -3.23
CA SER A 17 -8.10 7.26 -3.20
C SER A 17 -7.56 8.44 -2.39
N VAL A 18 -7.10 9.48 -3.09
CA VAL A 18 -6.65 10.74 -2.47
C VAL A 18 -7.74 11.37 -1.59
N PRO A 19 -9.04 11.40 -1.97
CA PRO A 19 -10.06 11.98 -1.09
C PRO A 19 -10.27 11.21 0.23
N ASP A 20 -9.88 9.94 0.30
CA ASP A 20 -10.13 9.08 1.46
C ASP A 20 -8.87 8.75 2.25
N ASP A 21 -7.70 9.19 1.78
CA ASP A 21 -6.36 8.84 2.27
C ASP A 21 -6.24 7.34 2.55
N ALA A 22 -6.59 6.55 1.51
CA ALA A 22 -6.73 5.11 1.64
C ALA A 22 -6.45 4.35 0.34
N TRP A 23 -5.89 3.16 0.52
CA TRP A 23 -5.82 2.13 -0.51
C TRP A 23 -7.14 1.37 -0.60
N TYR A 24 -7.64 1.23 -1.83
CA TYR A 24 -8.79 0.42 -2.20
C TYR A 24 -8.28 -0.84 -2.91
N LEU A 25 -8.54 -2.00 -2.32
CA LEU A 25 -8.27 -3.30 -2.92
C LEU A 25 -9.59 -3.94 -3.33
N GLU A 26 -9.79 -4.07 -4.62
CA GLU A 26 -11.02 -4.57 -5.25
C GLU A 26 -10.82 -5.99 -5.75
N LEU A 27 -11.59 -6.95 -5.22
CA LEU A 27 -11.66 -8.30 -5.75
C LEU A 27 -12.66 -8.35 -6.90
N ASP A 28 -12.14 -8.60 -8.09
CA ASP A 28 -12.90 -8.61 -9.34
C ASP A 28 -13.03 -10.03 -9.90
N LEU A 29 -14.22 -10.37 -10.40
CA LEU A 29 -14.41 -11.50 -11.31
C LEU A 29 -14.21 -11.02 -12.76
N VAL A 30 -13.08 -11.41 -13.36
CA VAL A 30 -12.59 -10.89 -14.65
C VAL A 30 -13.55 -11.21 -15.79
N ALA A 31 -14.07 -12.44 -15.85
CA ALA A 31 -14.99 -12.88 -16.91
C ALA A 31 -16.32 -12.10 -16.95
N GLY A 32 -16.68 -11.40 -15.86
CA GLY A 32 -17.92 -10.64 -15.75
C GLY A 32 -17.74 -9.13 -15.53
N GLN A 33 -16.50 -8.64 -15.40
CA GLN A 33 -16.17 -7.27 -14.97
C GLN A 33 -16.97 -6.84 -13.72
N ARG A 34 -17.02 -7.72 -12.71
CA ARG A 34 -17.76 -7.46 -11.47
C ARG A 34 -16.80 -7.33 -10.30
N ASN A 35 -16.79 -6.15 -9.70
CA ASN A 35 -16.25 -5.96 -8.36
C ASN A 35 -17.17 -6.67 -7.36
N LEU A 36 -16.62 -7.62 -6.60
CA LEU A 36 -17.37 -8.43 -5.63
C LEU A 36 -17.15 -7.93 -4.21
N VAL A 37 -15.93 -7.55 -3.88
CA VAL A 37 -15.49 -7.19 -2.53
C VAL A 37 -14.51 -6.03 -2.66
N THR A 38 -14.62 -5.06 -1.78
CA THR A 38 -13.67 -3.95 -1.68
C THR A 38 -13.15 -3.85 -0.26
N ALA A 39 -11.84 -3.86 -0.10
CA ALA A 39 -11.16 -3.53 1.15
C ALA A 39 -10.67 -2.08 1.07
N ILE A 40 -10.89 -1.32 2.14
CA ILE A 40 -10.47 0.07 2.28
C ILE A 40 -9.46 0.13 3.42
N ILE A 41 -8.25 0.58 3.13
CA ILE A 41 -7.09 0.57 4.02
C ILE A 41 -6.58 2.00 4.14
N PRO A 42 -7.03 2.75 5.15
CA PRO A 42 -6.55 4.10 5.42
C PRO A 42 -5.06 4.05 5.75
N ASP A 43 -4.20 4.83 5.11
CA ASP A 43 -2.74 4.76 5.32
C ASP A 43 -2.15 5.99 6.03
N GLU A 44 -2.90 7.11 6.09
CA GLU A 44 -2.45 8.33 6.78
C GLU A 44 -2.93 8.45 8.24
N ASP A 45 -4.12 7.96 8.57
CA ASP A 45 -4.67 8.03 9.94
C ASP A 45 -4.50 6.68 10.69
N PRO A 46 -3.68 6.62 11.76
CA PRO A 46 -3.47 5.41 12.56
C PRO A 46 -4.71 4.95 13.34
N ALA A 47 -5.63 5.86 13.67
CA ALA A 47 -6.84 5.53 14.42
C ALA A 47 -7.92 4.91 13.52
N ARG A 48 -7.89 5.16 12.21
CA ARG A 48 -8.84 4.57 11.26
C ARG A 48 -8.54 3.09 11.04
N LYS A 49 -9.60 2.27 11.15
CA LYS A 49 -9.53 0.82 10.97
C LYS A 49 -9.74 0.45 9.50
N PRO A 50 -8.97 -0.52 8.96
CA PRO A 50 -9.29 -1.12 7.68
C PRO A 50 -10.69 -1.75 7.71
N THR A 51 -11.42 -1.65 6.60
CA THR A 51 -12.75 -2.25 6.47
C THR A 51 -12.89 -3.02 5.17
N VAL A 52 -13.85 -3.94 5.12
CA VAL A 52 -14.17 -4.72 3.92
C VAL A 52 -15.68 -4.64 3.70
N CYS A 53 -16.09 -4.37 2.47
CA CYS A 53 -17.50 -4.37 2.07
C CYS A 53 -17.72 -5.28 0.86
N PHE A 54 -18.90 -5.88 0.80
CA PHE A 54 -19.35 -6.68 -0.34
C PHE A 54 -20.18 -5.79 -1.25
N ASN A 55 -19.93 -5.84 -2.55
CA ASN A 55 -20.63 -5.00 -3.51
C ASN A 55 -22.08 -5.49 -3.68
N PRO A 56 -23.09 -4.72 -3.24
CA PRO A 56 -24.48 -5.15 -3.34
C PRO A 56 -24.96 -5.26 -4.79
N SER A 57 -24.34 -4.50 -5.71
CA SER A 57 -24.68 -4.50 -7.14
C SER A 57 -24.16 -5.73 -7.87
N ALA A 58 -23.23 -6.49 -7.28
CA ALA A 58 -22.73 -7.74 -7.86
C ALA A 58 -23.74 -8.89 -7.76
N GLY A 59 -24.81 -8.71 -6.99
CA GLY A 59 -25.76 -9.78 -6.66
C GLY A 59 -25.15 -10.83 -5.72
N HIS A 60 -25.91 -11.89 -5.45
CA HIS A 60 -25.41 -13.02 -4.68
C HIS A 60 -24.41 -13.82 -5.52
N THR A 61 -23.14 -13.78 -5.12
CA THR A 61 -22.05 -14.48 -5.79
C THR A 61 -21.29 -15.30 -4.77
N ASP A 62 -21.18 -16.60 -4.99
CA ASP A 62 -20.31 -17.47 -4.20
C ASP A 62 -18.86 -17.23 -4.60
N VAL A 63 -18.05 -16.80 -3.63
CA VAL A 63 -16.59 -16.66 -3.80
C VAL A 63 -15.92 -17.91 -3.23
N PRO A 64 -15.11 -18.64 -4.01
CA PRO A 64 -14.35 -19.78 -3.49
C PRO A 64 -13.50 -19.40 -2.28
N TYR A 65 -13.45 -20.27 -1.28
CA TYR A 65 -12.71 -20.00 -0.04
C TYR A 65 -11.24 -19.63 -0.29
N GLU A 66 -10.55 -20.36 -1.17
CA GLU A 66 -9.13 -20.09 -1.46
C GLU A 66 -8.92 -18.73 -2.14
N VAL A 67 -9.86 -18.29 -2.98
CA VAL A 67 -9.83 -16.94 -3.59
C VAL A 67 -10.03 -15.87 -2.53
N MET A 68 -11.00 -16.05 -1.64
CA MET A 68 -11.22 -15.13 -0.52
C MET A 68 -9.99 -15.08 0.41
N ARG A 69 -9.37 -16.23 0.69
CA ARG A 69 -8.15 -16.32 1.50
C ARG A 69 -6.98 -15.59 0.85
N TRP A 70 -6.79 -15.78 -0.45
CA TRP A 70 -5.80 -15.05 -1.24
C TRP A 70 -6.04 -13.53 -1.21
N PHE A 71 -7.29 -13.09 -1.39
CA PHE A 71 -7.66 -11.68 -1.26
C PHE A 71 -7.33 -11.12 0.11
N MET A 72 -7.75 -11.79 1.18
CA MET A 72 -7.46 -11.36 2.54
C MET A 72 -5.96 -11.36 2.87
N HIS A 73 -5.15 -12.21 2.23
CA HIS A 73 -3.70 -12.16 2.34
C HIS A 73 -3.13 -10.88 1.72
N GLN A 74 -3.58 -10.49 0.53
CA GLN A 74 -3.16 -9.24 -0.10
C GLN A 74 -3.60 -8.03 0.71
N VAL A 75 -4.81 -8.07 1.28
CA VAL A 75 -5.28 -7.04 2.22
C VAL A 75 -4.38 -6.94 3.45
N ASP A 76 -3.96 -8.07 4.03
CA ASP A 76 -3.04 -8.07 5.17
C ASP A 76 -1.64 -7.55 4.80
N GLU A 77 -1.14 -7.87 3.61
CA GLU A 77 0.12 -7.30 3.09
C GLU A 77 0.04 -5.78 2.97
N GLU A 78 -1.04 -5.27 2.40
CA GLU A 78 -1.24 -3.83 2.25
C GLU A 78 -1.42 -3.14 3.61
N ILE A 79 -2.16 -3.73 4.56
CA ILE A 79 -2.24 -3.22 5.92
C ILE A 79 -0.85 -3.17 6.56
N ARG A 80 -0.05 -4.23 6.42
CA ARG A 80 1.30 -4.28 6.99
C ARG A 80 2.22 -3.20 6.41
N SER A 81 2.11 -2.96 5.11
CA SER A 81 2.83 -1.90 4.39
C SER A 81 2.38 -0.51 4.89
N SER A 82 1.08 -0.23 4.80
CA SER A 82 0.44 1.02 5.23
C SER A 82 0.63 1.34 6.72
N ARG A 83 0.86 0.32 7.56
CA ARG A 83 1.09 0.47 9.01
C ARG A 83 2.56 0.36 9.41
N ALA A 84 3.50 0.16 8.47
CA ALA A 84 4.91 -0.08 8.79
C ALA A 84 5.52 1.09 9.57
N TRP A 85 5.25 2.32 9.13
CA TRP A 85 5.74 3.55 9.77
C TRP A 85 5.12 3.80 11.15
N MET A 86 3.95 3.24 11.44
CA MET A 86 3.30 3.36 12.75
C MET A 86 3.95 2.48 13.84
N ARG A 87 4.93 1.63 13.47
CA ARG A 87 5.76 0.89 14.42
C ARG A 87 6.92 1.73 14.96
N LEU A 88 7.16 2.92 14.42
CA LEU A 88 8.15 3.86 14.93
C LEU A 88 7.73 4.40 16.31
N ARG A 89 8.65 5.07 17.01
CA ARG A 89 8.34 5.72 18.28
C ARG A 89 7.22 6.77 18.08
N PRO A 90 6.31 6.97 19.04
CA PRO A 90 5.16 7.87 18.87
C PRO A 90 5.52 9.28 18.40
N GLU A 91 6.66 9.82 18.84
CA GLU A 91 7.12 11.15 18.43
C GLU A 91 7.47 11.19 16.92
N LEU A 92 8.04 10.11 16.39
CA LEU A 92 8.38 9.98 14.98
C LEU A 92 7.14 9.74 14.12
N VAL A 93 6.15 9.01 14.63
CA VAL A 93 4.85 8.79 13.96
C VAL A 93 4.15 10.14 13.74
N GLU A 94 4.13 11.02 14.75
CA GLU A 94 3.58 12.36 14.61
C GLU A 94 4.34 13.18 13.55
N THR A 95 5.67 13.11 13.52
CA THR A 95 6.46 13.79 12.49
C THR A 95 6.14 13.27 11.08
N VAL A 96 6.07 11.95 10.89
CA VAL A 96 5.71 11.34 9.59
C VAL A 96 4.30 11.77 9.18
N TYR A 97 3.35 11.78 10.11
CA TYR A 97 1.98 12.21 9.85
C TYR A 97 1.93 13.68 9.36
N GLN A 98 2.60 14.60 10.07
CA GLN A 98 2.64 16.01 9.66
C GLN A 98 3.28 16.20 8.27
N LEU A 99 4.40 15.52 8.01
CA LEU A 99 5.07 15.58 6.71
C LEU A 99 4.19 15.07 5.57
N ARG A 100 3.49 13.95 5.79
CA ARG A 100 2.54 13.42 4.80
C ARG A 100 1.38 14.38 4.57
N GLN A 101 0.86 15.02 5.60
CA GLN A 101 -0.23 15.98 5.46
C GLN A 101 0.20 17.27 4.73
N GLU A 102 1.40 17.77 5.00
CA GLU A 102 1.93 18.99 4.36
C GLU A 102 2.26 18.76 2.88
N HIS A 103 2.80 17.60 2.55
CA HIS A 103 3.32 17.29 1.21
C HIS A 103 2.48 16.25 0.45
N MET A 104 1.33 15.82 0.99
CA MET A 104 0.51 14.72 0.43
C MET A 104 1.33 13.45 0.14
N GLY A 105 2.31 13.14 0.99
CA GLY A 105 3.22 12.00 0.84
C GLY A 105 4.15 12.04 -0.40
N VAL A 106 4.17 13.14 -1.15
CA VAL A 106 4.99 13.31 -2.36
C VAL A 106 5.81 14.59 -2.24
N ILE A 107 7.11 14.49 -2.51
CA ILE A 107 8.00 15.65 -2.46
C ILE A 107 8.85 15.72 -3.73
N ASP A 108 8.92 16.91 -4.32
CA ASP A 108 9.73 17.19 -5.51
C ASP A 108 11.22 17.30 -5.15
N ASP A 109 12.09 17.00 -6.11
CA ASP A 109 13.54 16.99 -5.91
C ASP A 109 14.11 18.36 -5.52
N ASP A 110 13.47 19.43 -5.99
CA ASP A 110 13.88 20.82 -5.71
C ASP A 110 13.54 21.24 -4.27
N ASP A 111 12.45 20.70 -3.71
CA ASP A 111 11.96 21.02 -2.36
C ASP A 111 12.55 20.09 -1.29
N PHE A 112 12.94 18.87 -1.67
CA PHE A 112 13.48 17.86 -0.77
C PHE A 112 14.66 18.34 0.10
N PRO A 113 15.67 19.09 -0.41
CA PRO A 113 16.79 19.56 0.41
C PRO A 113 16.37 20.46 1.57
N GLN A 114 15.36 21.31 1.37
CA GLN A 114 14.86 22.21 2.41
C GLN A 114 14.08 21.44 3.47
N VAL A 115 13.16 20.56 3.04
CA VAL A 115 12.40 19.70 3.96
C VAL A 115 13.32 18.78 4.75
N LEU A 116 14.36 18.22 4.12
CA LEU A 116 15.39 17.44 4.81
C LEU A 116 16.12 18.24 5.90
N ALA A 117 16.43 19.51 5.63
CA ALA A 117 17.05 20.40 6.61
C ALA A 117 16.11 20.66 7.79
N ASP A 118 14.82 20.86 7.53
CA ASP A 118 13.81 21.11 8.56
C ASP A 118 13.57 19.87 9.43
N VAL A 119 13.47 18.67 8.83
CA VAL A 119 13.34 17.40 9.57
C VAL A 119 14.56 17.14 10.46
N ARG A 120 15.78 17.48 10.01
CA ARG A 120 16.99 17.37 10.84
C ARG A 120 16.99 18.24 12.10
N THR A 121 16.15 19.27 12.15
CA THR A 121 16.03 20.10 13.37
C THR A 121 15.18 19.43 14.46
N THR A 122 14.34 18.46 14.10
CA THR A 122 13.35 17.84 14.98
C THR A 122 13.57 16.34 15.18
N VAL A 123 14.20 15.66 14.22
CA VAL A 123 14.46 14.22 14.23
C VAL A 123 15.96 13.93 14.38
N PRO A 124 16.37 13.07 15.32
CA PRO A 124 17.75 12.60 15.42
C PRO A 124 18.26 11.95 14.13
N GLU A 125 19.54 12.13 13.79
CA GLU A 125 20.13 11.59 12.54
C GLU A 125 20.01 10.05 12.46
N GLU A 126 19.93 9.35 13.59
CA GLU A 126 19.71 7.89 13.65
C GLU A 126 18.31 7.44 13.18
N ASP A 127 17.31 8.30 13.36
CA ASP A 127 15.91 8.01 13.01
C ASP A 127 15.51 8.60 11.64
N LEU A 128 16.34 9.50 11.11
CA LEU A 128 16.10 10.23 9.86
C LEU A 128 15.80 9.32 8.66
N PRO A 129 16.53 8.21 8.41
CA PRO A 129 16.21 7.32 7.29
C PRO A 129 14.81 6.73 7.39
N ALA A 130 14.39 6.30 8.58
CA ALA A 130 13.09 5.68 8.79
C ALA A 130 11.94 6.68 8.62
N VAL A 131 12.13 7.94 9.06
CA VAL A 131 11.14 9.01 8.86
C VAL A 131 10.99 9.38 7.39
N LEU A 132 12.09 9.50 6.64
CA LEU A 132 12.05 9.87 5.22
C LEU A 132 11.51 8.73 4.34
N GLU A 133 11.85 7.49 4.66
CA GLU A 133 11.25 6.31 4.02
C GLU A 133 9.73 6.30 4.24
N ALA A 134 9.30 6.49 5.48
CA ALA A 134 7.90 6.47 5.84
C ALA A 134 7.10 7.63 5.22
N ALA A 135 7.65 8.84 5.23
CA ALA A 135 6.97 10.03 4.74
C ALA A 135 6.96 10.13 3.21
N PHE A 136 8.06 9.77 2.55
CA PHE A 136 8.30 10.07 1.13
C PHE A 136 8.80 8.89 0.30
N GLY A 137 9.09 7.74 0.91
CA GLY A 137 9.74 6.62 0.22
C GLY A 137 11.15 6.95 -0.26
N ARG A 138 11.87 7.86 0.42
CA ARG A 138 13.19 8.36 0.00
C ARG A 138 14.28 8.10 1.04
N ASN A 139 15.49 7.93 0.55
CA ASN A 139 16.71 7.95 1.33
C ASN A 139 17.11 9.41 1.69
N PRO A 140 17.92 9.62 2.74
CA PRO A 140 18.47 10.94 3.08
C PRO A 140 19.32 11.60 1.96
N ASP A 141 19.80 10.83 0.99
CA ASP A 141 20.52 11.33 -0.19
C ASP A 141 19.59 11.79 -1.33
N GLY A 142 18.27 11.70 -1.13
CA GLY A 142 17.24 12.08 -2.10
C GLY A 142 16.82 10.98 -3.05
N THR A 143 17.51 9.83 -3.07
CA THR A 143 17.15 8.70 -3.94
C THR A 143 15.88 8.00 -3.45
N THR A 144 15.05 7.54 -4.40
CA THR A 144 13.86 6.74 -4.07
C THR A 144 14.27 5.35 -3.57
N MET A 145 13.68 4.90 -2.47
CA MET A 145 13.89 3.54 -1.98
C MET A 145 13.18 2.55 -2.92
N ASN A 146 13.95 1.69 -3.58
CA ASN A 146 13.40 0.54 -4.30
C ASN A 146 12.92 -0.49 -3.27
N HIS A 147 11.61 -0.61 -3.06
CA HIS A 147 11.08 -1.84 -2.49
C HIS A 147 11.30 -2.97 -3.50
N PRO A 148 11.90 -4.11 -3.12
CA PRO A 148 12.01 -5.24 -4.01
C PRO A 148 10.59 -5.68 -4.38
N GLN A 149 10.24 -5.52 -5.66
CA GLN A 149 9.11 -6.24 -6.24
C GLN A 149 9.34 -7.73 -5.94
N THR A 150 8.36 -8.36 -5.29
CA THR A 150 8.34 -9.81 -5.07
C THR A 150 8.75 -10.51 -6.37
N PRO A 151 9.71 -11.46 -6.36
CA PRO A 151 10.17 -12.10 -7.58
C PRO A 151 8.98 -12.72 -8.30
N GLN A 152 8.78 -12.36 -9.58
CA GLN A 152 7.83 -13.09 -10.42
C GLN A 152 8.27 -14.56 -10.46
N PRO A 153 7.34 -15.53 -10.33
CA PRO A 153 7.70 -16.92 -10.51
C PRO A 153 8.22 -17.09 -11.94
N VAL A 154 9.46 -17.59 -12.05
CA VAL A 154 10.09 -17.97 -13.30
C VAL A 154 9.15 -18.95 -14.00
N GLY A 155 8.68 -18.57 -15.19
CA GLY A 155 7.86 -19.43 -16.03
C GLY A 155 8.56 -20.76 -16.25
N ASP A 156 7.85 -21.83 -15.93
CA ASP A 156 8.27 -23.20 -16.20
C ASP A 156 8.32 -23.39 -17.72
N GLN A 157 9.50 -23.20 -18.31
CA GLN A 157 9.83 -23.75 -19.61
C GLN A 157 10.14 -25.24 -19.41
N GLY A 158 9.10 -26.05 -19.46
CA GLY A 158 9.17 -27.50 -19.60
C GLY A 158 8.84 -27.90 -21.03
N ASP A 159 9.89 -28.06 -21.84
CA ASP A 159 9.86 -28.53 -23.22
C ASP A 159 9.18 -29.90 -23.39
N THR A 160 8.53 -30.02 -24.55
CA THR A 160 8.24 -31.19 -25.39
C THR A 160 8.76 -32.57 -24.94
N LEU A 161 7.85 -33.54 -24.85
CA LEU A 161 7.84 -34.79 -25.64
C LEU A 161 6.48 -35.50 -25.58
#